data_AF-A0A7J6S0X3-F1
#
_entry.id   AF-A0A7J6S0X3-F1
#
_cell.length_a   1.000
_cell.length_b   1.000
_cell.length_c   1.000
_cell.angle_alpha   90.00
_cell.angle_beta   90.00
_cell.angle_gamma   90.00
#
_symmetry.space_group_name_H-M   'P 1'
#
loop_
_entity.id
_entity.type
_entity.pdbx_description
1 polymer ?
#
loop_
_entity_poly.entity_id
_entity_poly.type
_entity_poly.pdbx_seq_one_letter_code
_entity_poly.pdbx_strand_id
1 'polypeptide(L)'
;MKTSLLSRIILLSAATDFQPVEIANGPISGLVTKQNTSLQQPIIQDVEAFFGIRYAEPPVGQLRFRPPQPYTSENWTCIQPMVTPGSICVQLSSGFLGNTGNITGQED
;
A
#
# COMPACT_ATOMS: atom_id res chain seq x y z
N MET A 1 -37.73 44.13 -24.00
CA MET A 1 -36.42 44.12 -23.31
C MET A 1 -36.01 42.66 -23.16
N LYS A 2 -35.12 42.18 -24.02
CA LYS A 2 -34.79 40.75 -24.16
C LYS A 2 -33.38 40.49 -23.62
N THR A 3 -33.30 39.47 -22.75
CA THR A 3 -32.17 38.53 -22.51
C THR A 3 -30.86 39.16 -22.00
N SER A 4 -30.19 38.62 -20.98
CA SER A 4 -29.66 37.26 -20.97
C SER A 4 -29.09 36.93 -19.58
N LEU A 5 -29.59 35.89 -18.91
CA LEU A 5 -28.91 35.27 -17.76
C LEU A 5 -27.82 34.35 -18.31
N LEU A 6 -26.56 34.79 -18.24
CA LEU A 6 -25.41 33.92 -18.48
C LEU A 6 -25.28 32.94 -17.30
N SER A 7 -25.91 31.79 -17.44
CA SER A 7 -25.67 30.63 -16.57
C SER A 7 -24.22 30.19 -16.74
N ARG A 8 -23.41 30.37 -15.69
CA ARG A 8 -22.05 29.84 -15.63
C ARG A 8 -22.14 28.33 -15.45
N ILE A 9 -21.98 27.60 -16.54
CA ILE A 9 -21.75 26.15 -16.52
C ILE A 9 -20.36 25.94 -15.93
N ILE A 10 -20.30 25.55 -14.65
CA ILE A 10 -19.09 25.06 -14.01
C ILE A 10 -18.91 23.63 -14.49
N LEU A 11 -18.01 23.40 -15.46
CA LEU A 11 -17.57 22.04 -15.77
C LEU A 11 -16.71 21.55 -14.60
N LEU A 12 -17.30 20.71 -13.75
CA LEU A 12 -16.56 19.94 -12.75
C LEU A 12 -15.90 18.75 -13.47
N SER A 13 -14.64 18.89 -13.86
CA SER A 13 -13.86 17.74 -14.33
C SER A 13 -13.60 16.83 -13.13
N ALA A 14 -14.30 15.70 -13.04
CA ALA A 14 -13.90 14.63 -12.16
C ALA A 14 -12.61 14.03 -12.74
N ALA A 15 -11.46 14.51 -12.27
CA ALA A 15 -10.28 13.67 -12.32
C ALA A 15 -10.62 12.45 -11.48
N THR A 16 -10.67 11.26 -12.08
CA THR A 16 -10.70 9.99 -11.36
C THR A 16 -9.35 9.81 -10.68
N ASP A 17 -9.12 10.63 -9.66
CA ASP A 17 -8.00 10.46 -8.74
C ASP A 17 -8.37 9.30 -7.83
N PHE A 18 -7.47 8.33 -7.71
CA PHE A 18 -7.70 7.16 -6.87
C PHE A 18 -7.93 7.62 -5.43
N GLN A 19 -9.06 7.22 -4.85
CA GLN A 19 -9.49 7.72 -3.55
C GLN A 19 -8.78 6.97 -2.42
N PRO A 20 -8.45 7.65 -1.31
CA PRO A 20 -7.94 6.98 -0.12
C PRO A 20 -8.89 5.87 0.35
N VAL A 21 -8.31 4.76 0.80
CA VAL A 21 -9.03 3.61 1.37
C VAL A 21 -8.97 3.71 2.89
N GLU A 22 -10.11 3.58 3.55
CA GLU A 22 -10.18 3.54 5.01
C GLU A 22 -9.91 2.13 5.54
N ILE A 23 -8.94 1.99 6.46
CA ILE A 23 -8.67 0.74 7.19
C ILE A 23 -8.75 0.97 8.70
N ALA A 24 -8.63 -0.09 9.49
CA ALA A 24 -8.71 -0.01 10.96
C ALA A 24 -7.69 0.97 11.57
N ASN A 25 -6.54 1.17 10.92
CA ASN A 25 -5.47 2.06 11.38
C ASN A 25 -5.61 3.50 10.85
N GLY A 26 -6.62 3.80 10.04
CA GLY A 26 -6.84 5.10 9.40
C GLY A 26 -6.78 5.07 7.86
N PRO A 27 -6.83 6.24 7.20
CA PRO A 27 -6.85 6.33 5.75
C PRO A 27 -5.49 6.03 5.11
N ILE A 28 -5.48 5.31 3.99
CA ILE A 28 -4.29 4.97 3.20
C ILE A 28 -4.46 5.31 1.72
N SER A 29 -3.36 5.56 1.01
CA SER A 29 -3.33 5.68 -0.46
C SER A 29 -2.36 4.70 -1.08
N GLY A 30 -2.69 4.15 -2.25
CA GLY A 30 -1.88 3.19 -2.99
C GLY A 30 -1.27 3.77 -4.26
N LEU A 31 -0.75 2.88 -5.12
CA LEU A 31 -0.35 3.19 -6.49
C LEU A 31 -1.09 2.32 -7.49
N VAL A 32 -1.33 2.86 -8.69
CA VAL A 32 -1.90 2.08 -9.79
C VAL A 32 -0.79 1.46 -10.61
N THR A 33 -0.82 0.15 -10.76
CA THR A 33 0.11 -0.60 -11.60
C THR A 33 -0.64 -1.46 -12.61
N LYS A 34 -0.07 -1.61 -13.80
CA LYS A 34 -0.58 -2.56 -14.80
C LYS A 34 -0.11 -3.96 -14.42
N GLN A 35 -1.05 -4.87 -14.17
CA GLN A 35 -0.77 -6.25 -13.83
C GLN A 35 -1.42 -7.18 -14.84
N ASN A 36 -0.73 -8.29 -15.14
CA ASN A 36 -1.33 -9.39 -15.85
C ASN A 36 -2.12 -10.25 -14.85
N THR A 37 -3.44 -10.28 -14.98
CA THR A 37 -4.32 -10.96 -14.01
C THR A 37 -4.82 -12.32 -14.47
N SER A 38 -4.35 -12.82 -15.61
CA SER A 38 -4.71 -14.13 -16.10
C SER A 38 -3.49 -14.98 -16.44
N LEU A 39 -3.53 -16.24 -15.97
CA LEU A 39 -2.49 -17.22 -16.19
C LEU A 39 -2.59 -17.89 -17.57
N GLN A 40 -3.79 -17.90 -18.18
CA GLN A 40 -4.00 -18.53 -19.48
C GLN A 40 -3.81 -17.56 -20.66
N GLN A 41 -4.22 -16.30 -20.51
CA GLN A 41 -4.13 -15.29 -21.56
C GLN A 41 -3.82 -13.94 -20.92
N PRO A 42 -2.78 -13.20 -21.36
CA PRO A 42 -2.45 -11.94 -20.72
C PRO A 42 -3.62 -10.95 -20.74
N ILE A 43 -4.17 -10.64 -19.57
CA ILE A 43 -5.14 -9.56 -19.38
C ILE A 43 -4.42 -8.50 -18.57
N ILE A 44 -3.99 -7.45 -19.26
CA ILE A 44 -3.35 -6.30 -18.61
C ILE A 44 -4.44 -5.37 -18.13
N GLN A 45 -4.59 -5.27 -16.81
CA GLN A 45 -5.52 -4.35 -16.17
C GLN A 45 -4.81 -3.48 -15.14
N ASP A 46 -5.39 -2.32 -14.89
CA ASP A 46 -4.96 -1.45 -13.81
C ASP A 46 -5.38 -2.10 -12.48
N VAL A 47 -4.42 -2.21 -11.56
CA VAL A 47 -4.59 -2.73 -10.21
C VAL A 47 -4.06 -1.69 -9.25
N GLU A 48 -4.84 -1.41 -8.21
CA GLU A 48 -4.38 -0.61 -7.09
C GLU A 48 -3.57 -1.48 -6.13
N ALA A 49 -2.34 -1.05 -5.84
CA ALA A 49 -1.40 -1.76 -5.00
C ALA A 49 -1.08 -0.92 -3.76
N PHE A 50 -1.18 -1.56 -2.60
CA PHE A 50 -0.84 -0.99 -1.31
C PHE A 50 0.24 -1.86 -0.67
N PHE A 51 1.35 -1.23 -0.28
CA PHE A 51 2.53 -1.87 0.27
C PHE A 51 2.78 -1.41 1.70
N GLY A 52 3.40 -2.27 2.52
CA GLY A 52 3.87 -1.87 3.86
C GLY A 52 2.77 -1.68 4.91
N ILE A 53 1.54 -2.16 4.67
CA ILE A 53 0.45 -2.08 5.65
C ILE A 53 0.79 -2.95 6.88
N ARG A 54 0.89 -2.33 8.05
CA ARG A 54 1.12 -3.02 9.32
C ARG A 54 -0.16 -3.73 9.79
N TYR A 55 -0.06 -5.03 10.04
CA TYR A 55 -1.15 -5.85 10.59
C TYR A 55 -0.96 -6.22 12.07
N ALA A 56 0.22 -5.98 12.62
CA ALA A 56 0.61 -6.29 13.99
C ALA A 56 1.69 -5.31 14.47
N GLU A 57 1.92 -5.27 15.78
CA GLU A 57 3.09 -4.61 16.36
C GLU A 57 4.39 -5.29 15.90
N PRO A 58 5.50 -4.53 15.74
CA PRO A 58 6.82 -5.09 15.45
C PRO A 58 7.18 -6.19 16.46
N PRO A 59 7.54 -7.42 16.04
CA PRO A 59 7.85 -8.53 16.95
C PRO A 59 9.26 -8.43 17.54
N VAL A 60 9.70 -7.22 17.89
CA VAL A 60 11.03 -6.91 18.42
C VAL A 60 11.06 -6.92 19.95
N GLY A 61 12.25 -7.03 20.54
CA GLY A 61 12.44 -6.91 22.00
C GLY A 61 11.63 -7.95 22.80
N GLN A 62 10.70 -7.50 23.65
CA GLN A 62 9.88 -8.37 24.49
C GLN A 62 8.81 -9.15 23.71
N LEU A 63 8.50 -8.73 22.48
CA LEU A 63 7.57 -9.41 21.59
C LEU A 63 8.24 -10.51 20.75
N ARG A 64 9.58 -10.60 20.78
CA ARG A 64 10.31 -11.65 20.07
C ARG A 64 9.88 -13.03 20.56
N PHE A 65 9.58 -13.93 19.61
CA PHE A 65 9.09 -15.29 19.87
C PHE A 65 7.76 -15.35 20.63
N ARG A 66 6.94 -14.28 20.58
CA ARG A 66 5.59 -14.25 21.13
C ARG A 66 4.55 -14.22 20.01
N PRO A 67 3.28 -14.56 20.29
CA PRO A 67 2.19 -14.33 19.34
C PRO A 67 2.13 -12.84 18.93
N PRO A 68 1.82 -12.54 17.65
CA PRO A 68 1.69 -11.17 17.18
C PRO A 68 0.64 -10.42 18.00
N GLN A 69 0.93 -9.17 18.37
CA GLN A 69 -0.01 -8.30 19.06
C GLN A 69 -0.70 -7.39 18.05
N PRO A 70 -2.00 -7.06 18.23
CA PRO A 70 -2.70 -6.11 17.35
C PRO A 70 -1.95 -4.78 17.27
N TYR A 71 -1.89 -4.20 16.08
CA TYR A 71 -1.31 -2.88 15.89
C TYR A 71 -2.16 -1.82 16.60
N THR A 72 -1.56 -1.12 17.56
CA THR A 72 -2.23 -0.11 18.40
C THR A 72 -1.42 1.19 18.51
N SER A 73 -0.15 1.17 18.10
CA SER A 73 0.79 2.28 18.25
C SER A 73 0.48 3.50 17.38
N GLU A 74 -0.26 3.35 16.27
CA GLU A 74 -0.53 4.47 15.36
C GLU A 74 -1.91 4.37 14.68
N ASN A 75 -2.91 5.02 15.26
CA ASN A 75 -4.10 5.39 14.49
C ASN A 75 -3.77 6.68 13.73
N TRP A 76 -3.66 6.58 12.41
CA TRP A 76 -3.29 7.69 11.55
C TRP A 76 -4.49 8.63 11.38
N THR A 77 -4.30 9.91 11.69
CA THR A 77 -5.30 10.96 11.44
C THR A 77 -5.20 11.54 10.03
N CYS A 78 -4.11 11.24 9.31
CA CYS A 78 -3.84 11.72 7.97
C CYS A 78 -3.54 10.53 7.03
N ILE A 79 -3.87 10.70 5.75
CA ILE A 79 -3.68 9.66 4.71
C ILE A 79 -2.22 9.22 4.67
N GLN A 80 -1.98 7.92 4.84
CA GLN A 80 -0.64 7.33 4.73
C GLN A 80 -0.38 6.76 3.33
N PRO A 81 0.75 7.11 2.68
CA PRO A 81 1.11 6.56 1.39
C PRO A 81 1.70 5.15 1.52
N MET A 82 0.95 4.15 1.07
CA MET A 82 1.33 2.72 1.07
C MET A 82 1.95 2.32 -0.27
N VAL A 83 3.04 3.01 -0.65
CA VAL A 83 3.67 2.84 -1.98
C VAL A 83 5.03 2.17 -1.94
N THR A 84 5.55 1.87 -0.74
CA THR A 84 6.87 1.26 -0.55
C THR A 84 6.73 -0.08 0.17
N PRO A 85 7.35 -1.17 -0.34
CA PRO A 85 7.41 -2.45 0.37
C PRO A 85 8.05 -2.32 1.75
N GLY A 86 7.51 -3.05 2.72
CA GLY A 86 8.18 -3.25 4.01
C GLY A 86 9.44 -4.10 3.85
N SER A 87 10.25 -4.12 4.90
CA SER A 87 11.40 -5.02 4.97
C SER A 87 10.94 -6.48 4.91
N ILE A 88 11.74 -7.34 4.28
CA ILE A 88 11.54 -8.79 4.38
C ILE A 88 11.97 -9.27 5.77
N CYS A 89 11.44 -10.40 6.23
CA CYS A 89 11.88 -11.03 7.47
C CYS A 89 13.37 -11.41 7.40
N VAL A 90 14.03 -11.37 8.57
CA VAL A 90 15.42 -11.83 8.73
C VAL A 90 15.59 -13.25 8.18
N GLN A 91 16.46 -13.41 7.20
CA GLN A 91 16.77 -14.71 6.58
C GLN A 91 18.17 -14.74 5.98
N LEU A 92 18.66 -15.93 5.65
CA LEU A 92 19.87 -16.07 4.85
C LEU A 92 19.53 -15.82 3.38
N SER A 93 20.29 -14.97 2.70
CA SER A 93 20.10 -14.70 1.28
C SER A 93 20.31 -16.00 0.48
N SER A 94 19.24 -16.56 -0.07
CA SER A 94 19.31 -17.73 -0.94
C SER A 94 19.60 -17.27 -2.38
N GLY A 95 20.87 -17.15 -2.73
CA GLY A 95 21.29 -16.97 -4.12
C GLY A 95 21.32 -18.32 -4.85
N PHE A 96 20.43 -18.52 -5.83
CA PHE A 96 20.34 -19.75 -6.66
C PHE A 96 21.64 -20.03 -7.47
N LEU A 97 22.56 -19.07 -7.58
CA LEU A 97 23.84 -19.24 -8.27
C LEU A 97 24.98 -18.62 -7.44
N GLY A 98 25.35 -19.30 -6.36
CA GLY A 98 26.68 -19.21 -5.76
C GLY A 98 27.17 -17.82 -5.37
N ASN A 99 26.54 -17.17 -4.37
CA ASN A 99 27.31 -16.42 -3.37
C ASN A 99 26.56 -16.26 -2.02
N THR A 100 27.05 -17.04 -1.05
CA THR A 100 27.22 -16.85 0.41
C THR A 100 26.11 -16.24 1.26
N GLY A 101 25.46 -17.09 2.09
CA GLY A 101 25.35 -17.01 3.56
C GLY A 101 25.07 -15.68 4.30
N ASN A 102 24.76 -14.59 3.61
CA ASN A 102 24.59 -13.28 4.21
C ASN A 102 23.20 -13.18 4.85
N ILE A 103 23.15 -12.63 6.06
CA ILE A 103 21.89 -12.33 6.74
C ILE A 103 21.30 -11.07 6.10
N THR A 104 20.06 -11.16 5.62
CA THR A 104 19.28 -10.06 5.05
C THR A 104 17.94 -9.92 5.77
N GLY A 105 17.23 -8.82 5.55
CA GLY A 105 15.93 -8.54 6.16
C GLY A 105 16.01 -7.80 7.49
N GLN A 106 14.85 -7.57 8.10
CA GLN A 106 14.66 -6.94 9.40
C GLN A 106 13.68 -7.78 10.23
N GLU A 107 13.69 -7.57 11.55
CA GLU A 107 12.74 -8.19 12.46
C GLU A 107 11.39 -7.45 12.51
N ASP A 108 11.38 -6.16 12.15
CA ASP A 108 10.17 -5.36 11.90
C ASP A 108 9.65 -5.55 10.47
#